data_AF-A0A1H9V245-F1
#
_entry.id   AF-A0A1H9V245-F1
#
_cell.length_a   1.000
_cell.length_b   1.000
_cell.length_c   1.000
_cell.angle_alpha   90.00
_cell.angle_beta   90.00
_cell.angle_gamma   90.00
#
_symmetry.space_group_name_H-M   'P 1'
#
loop_
_entity.id
_entity.type
_entity.pdbx_description
1 polymer ?
#
loop_
_entity_poly.entity_id
_entity_poly.type
_entity_poly.pdbx_seq_one_letter_code
_entity_poly.pdbx_strand_id
1 'polypeptide(L)'
;MGIDDSAHQDLSYLRSARLLGWGAMAVAFVSSYLFWIIGRQWWWPSVVITSLVLVAICVLNCYLAHKARKYDLYIAAFLTVLSPVIIITIAFGFFFSGPPS
;
A
#
# COMPACT_ATOMS: atom_id res chain seq x y z
N MET A 1 13.24 15.23 35.12
CA MET A 1 11.95 14.54 34.89
C MET A 1 11.43 14.83 33.49
N GLY A 2 12.25 14.72 32.44
CA GLY A 2 11.86 15.14 31.07
C GLY A 2 12.58 14.42 29.93
N ILE A 3 13.36 13.38 30.24
CA ILE A 3 14.03 12.54 29.23
C ILE A 3 13.13 11.34 28.87
N ASP A 4 12.33 10.83 29.81
CA ASP A 4 11.46 9.68 29.56
C ASP A 4 10.22 10.04 28.72
N ASP A 5 9.64 11.23 28.90
CA ASP A 5 8.45 11.67 28.15
C ASP A 5 8.75 11.90 26.67
N SER A 6 9.91 12.49 26.34
CA SER A 6 10.34 12.74 24.96
C SER A 6 10.64 11.42 24.23
N ALA A 7 11.30 10.48 24.89
CA ALA A 7 11.55 9.15 24.34
C ALA A 7 10.25 8.34 24.09
N HIS A 8 9.25 8.46 24.98
CA HIS A 8 7.96 7.79 24.81
C HIS A 8 7.12 8.41 23.69
N GLN A 9 7.19 9.74 23.52
CA GLN A 9 6.50 10.44 22.45
C GLN A 9 7.08 10.10 21.07
N ASP A 10 8.41 9.97 20.97
CA ASP A 10 9.07 9.52 19.73
C ASP A 10 8.72 8.07 19.37
N LEU A 11 8.73 7.16 20.36
CA LEU A 11 8.38 5.75 20.15
C LEU A 11 6.92 5.56 19.69
N SER A 12 5.99 6.29 20.31
CA SER A 12 4.57 6.23 19.95
C SER A 12 4.31 6.84 18.57
N TYR A 13 4.93 7.98 18.23
CA TYR A 13 4.87 8.58 16.90
C TYR A 13 5.42 7.65 15.82
N LEU A 14 6.55 7.01 16.09
CA LEU A 14 7.21 6.06 15.20
C LEU A 14 6.39 4.77 14.98
N ARG A 15 5.65 4.31 16.00
CA ARG A 15 4.75 3.15 15.89
C ARG A 15 3.50 3.49 15.09
N SER A 16 2.92 4.66 15.34
CA SER A 16 1.77 5.17 14.58
C SER A 16 2.12 5.37 13.11
N ALA A 17 3.27 5.96 12.79
CA ALA A 17 3.71 6.13 11.40
C ALA A 17 3.89 4.80 10.66
N ARG A 18 4.46 3.78 11.32
CA ARG A 18 4.55 2.43 10.76
C ARG A 18 3.17 1.80 10.54
N LEU A 19 2.28 1.84 11.53
CA LEU A 19 0.92 1.30 11.41
C LEU A 19 0.14 1.97 10.27
N LEU A 20 0.30 3.29 10.10
CA LEU A 20 -0.35 4.05 9.04
C LEU A 20 0.20 3.68 7.66
N GLY A 21 1.52 3.55 7.50
CA GLY A 21 2.13 3.19 6.23
C GLY A 21 1.76 1.77 5.78
N TRP A 22 1.86 0.79 6.69
CA TRP A 22 1.48 -0.60 6.42
C TRP A 22 -0.04 -0.75 6.24
N GLY A 23 -0.84 -0.03 7.02
CA GLY A 23 -2.29 0.01 6.85
C GLY A 23 -2.70 0.56 5.49
N ALA A 24 -2.06 1.65 5.04
CA ALA A 24 -2.30 2.23 3.73
C ALA A 24 -1.87 1.26 2.60
N MET A 25 -0.76 0.53 2.77
CA MET A 25 -0.36 -0.52 1.82
C MET A 25 -1.42 -1.65 1.74
N ALA A 26 -2.00 -2.08 2.86
CA ALA A 26 -3.08 -3.07 2.84
C ALA A 26 -4.31 -2.56 2.06
N VAL A 27 -4.67 -1.28 2.24
CA VAL A 27 -5.75 -0.64 1.47
C VAL A 27 -5.42 -0.57 -0.03
N ALA A 28 -4.16 -0.32 -0.40
CA ALA A 28 -3.71 -0.37 -1.79
C ALA A 28 -3.92 -1.75 -2.43
N PHE A 29 -3.66 -2.82 -1.69
CA PHE A 29 -3.93 -4.20 -2.14
C PHE A 29 -5.42 -4.48 -2.31
N VAL A 30 -6.23 -4.13 -1.31
CA VAL A 30 -7.68 -4.38 -1.37
C VAL A 30 -8.33 -3.58 -2.51
N SER A 31 -7.97 -2.32 -2.68
CA SER A 31 -8.48 -1.47 -3.77
C SER A 31 -8.08 -1.97 -5.15
N SER A 32 -6.83 -2.44 -5.30
CA SER A 32 -6.34 -3.03 -6.55
C SER A 32 -7.04 -4.37 -6.87
N TYR A 33 -7.39 -5.17 -5.85
CA TYR A 33 -8.19 -6.38 -6.03
C TYR A 33 -9.65 -6.09 -6.42
N LEU A 34 -10.27 -5.10 -5.76
CA LEU A 34 -11.62 -4.65 -6.12
C LEU A 34 -11.68 -4.11 -7.55
N PHE A 35 -10.64 -3.38 -7.98
CA PHE A 35 -10.49 -2.95 -9.36
C PHE A 35 -10.48 -4.11 -10.34
N TRP A 36 -9.78 -5.21 -10.02
CA TRP A 36 -9.77 -6.40 -10.86
C TRP A 36 -11.16 -7.02 -11.05
N ILE A 37 -11.99 -7.03 -10.00
CA ILE A 37 -13.35 -7.59 -10.05
C ILE A 37 -14.30 -6.65 -10.81
N ILE A 38 -14.29 -5.36 -10.47
CA ILE A 38 -15.29 -4.37 -10.95
C ILE A 38 -14.89 -3.80 -12.34
N GLY A 39 -13.60 -3.79 -12.66
CA GLY A 39 -13.04 -3.21 -13.88
C GLY A 39 -13.51 -3.87 -15.17
N ARG A 40 -14.19 -5.03 -15.12
CA ARG A 40 -14.73 -5.69 -16.33
C ARG A 40 -15.77 -4.88 -17.08
N GLN A 41 -16.54 -4.02 -16.40
CA GLN A 41 -17.59 -3.21 -17.05
C GLN A 41 -17.17 -1.75 -17.24
N TRP A 42 -16.46 -1.15 -16.28
CA TRP A 42 -16.09 0.27 -16.29
C TRP A 42 -14.58 0.46 -16.09
N TRP A 43 -13.78 -0.09 -17.01
CA TRP A 43 -12.32 -0.16 -16.81
C TRP A 43 -11.64 1.21 -16.70
N TRP A 44 -11.93 2.18 -17.58
CA TRP A 44 -11.28 3.50 -17.58
C TRP A 44 -11.46 4.28 -16.28
N PRO A 45 -12.69 4.53 -15.78
CA PRO A 45 -12.90 5.26 -14.53
C PRO A 45 -12.24 4.55 -13.34
N SER A 46 -12.36 3.22 -13.29
CA SER A 46 -11.79 2.43 -12.21
C SER A 46 -10.25 2.48 -12.21
N VAL A 47 -9.60 2.48 -13.38
CA VAL A 47 -8.13 2.63 -13.50
C VAL A 47 -7.68 3.98 -12.95
N VAL A 48 -8.39 5.05 -13.29
CA VAL A 48 -8.03 6.41 -12.86
C VAL A 48 -8.15 6.54 -11.34
N ILE A 49 -9.24 6.03 -10.75
CA ILE A 49 -9.46 6.09 -9.30
C ILE A 49 -8.41 5.25 -8.56
N THR A 50 -8.14 4.01 -8.98
CA THR A 50 -7.10 3.21 -8.31
C THR A 50 -5.71 3.81 -8.48
N SER A 51 -5.38 4.36 -9.66
CA SER A 51 -4.10 5.02 -9.87
C SER A 51 -3.93 6.23 -8.93
N LEU A 52 -4.98 7.05 -8.76
CA LEU A 52 -4.96 8.17 -7.82
C LEU A 52 -4.79 7.72 -6.36
N VAL A 53 -5.49 6.65 -5.96
CA VAL A 53 -5.35 6.07 -4.62
C VAL A 53 -3.95 5.54 -4.38
N LEU A 54 -3.37 4.81 -5.34
CA LEU A 54 -2.01 4.29 -5.25
C LEU A 54 -0.97 5.41 -5.17
N VAL A 55 -1.13 6.47 -5.97
CA VAL A 55 -0.25 7.66 -5.92
C VAL A 55 -0.35 8.33 -4.56
N ALA A 56 -1.57 8.52 -4.03
CA ALA A 56 -1.76 9.13 -2.71
C ALA A 56 -1.08 8.32 -1.59
N ILE A 57 -1.21 6.99 -1.61
CA ILE A 57 -0.60 6.08 -0.64
C ILE A 57 0.93 6.07 -0.79
N CYS A 58 1.43 6.12 -2.02
CA CYS A 58 2.86 6.19 -2.31
C CYS A 58 3.47 7.50 -1.78
N VAL A 59 2.84 8.64 -2.09
CA VAL A 59 3.26 9.96 -1.60
C VAL A 59 3.21 10.03 -0.07
N LEU A 60 2.16 9.48 0.54
CA LEU A 60 2.02 9.43 2.00
C LEU A 60 3.15 8.61 2.64
N ASN A 61 3.46 7.42 2.09
CA ASN A 61 4.54 6.59 2.59
C ASN A 61 5.92 7.22 2.38
N CYS A 62 6.18 7.84 1.22
CA CYS A 62 7.43 8.59 0.97
C CYS A 62 7.57 9.78 1.92
N TYR A 63 6.49 10.52 2.18
CA TYR A 63 6.49 11.64 3.12
C TYR A 63 6.78 11.17 4.56
N LEU A 64 6.13 10.10 5.01
CA LEU A 64 6.37 9.49 6.32
C LEU A 64 7.79 8.91 6.41
N ALA A 65 8.32 8.30 5.33
CA ALA A 65 9.68 7.77 5.29
C ALA A 65 10.74 8.87 5.43
N HIS A 66 10.57 9.98 4.70
CA HIS A 66 11.44 11.14 4.78
C HIS A 66 11.39 11.78 6.17
N LYS A 67 10.18 11.96 6.73
CA LYS A 67 9.99 12.59 8.05
C LYS A 67 10.48 11.73 9.21
N ALA A 68 10.27 10.41 9.15
CA ALA A 68 10.65 9.48 10.22
C ALA A 68 12.06 8.87 10.06
N ARG A 69 12.79 9.19 8.96
CA ARG A 69 14.08 8.56 8.58
C ARG A 69 14.07 7.02 8.64
N LYS A 70 12.92 6.40 8.34
CA LYS A 70 12.76 4.95 8.40
C LYS A 70 12.66 4.35 7.01
N TYR A 71 13.63 3.50 6.68
CA TYR A 71 13.73 2.84 5.38
C TYR A 71 12.59 1.85 5.09
N ASP A 72 11.97 1.26 6.13
CA ASP A 72 10.83 0.34 5.97
C ASP A 72 9.64 0.98 5.24
N LEU A 73 9.44 2.30 5.35
CA LEU A 73 8.34 2.98 4.69
C LEU A 73 8.61 3.23 3.19
N TYR A 74 9.87 3.27 2.77
CA TYR A 74 10.21 3.25 1.33
C TYR A 74 9.87 1.89 0.71
N ILE A 75 10.06 0.80 1.47
CA ILE A 75 9.65 -0.54 1.03
C ILE A 75 8.12 -0.61 0.88
N ALA A 76 7.36 -0.04 1.82
CA ALA A 76 5.90 0.05 1.72
C ALA A 76 5.45 0.89 0.50
N ALA A 77 6.13 2.01 0.21
CA ALA A 77 5.88 2.81 -0.99
C ALA A 77 6.15 2.01 -2.28
N PHE A 78 7.28 1.31 -2.34
CA PHE A 78 7.64 0.47 -3.49
C PHE A 78 6.63 -0.67 -3.71
N LEU A 79 6.21 -1.33 -2.62
CA LEU A 79 5.17 -2.36 -2.66
C LEU A 79 3.80 -1.82 -3.11
N THR A 80 3.49 -0.57 -2.78
CA THR A 80 2.27 0.11 -3.26
C THR A 80 2.29 0.25 -4.79
N VAL A 81 3.42 0.67 -5.35
CA VAL A 81 3.59 0.79 -6.82
C VAL A 81 3.54 -0.57 -7.51
N LEU A 82 4.12 -1.60 -6.89
CA LEU A 82 4.08 -2.98 -7.40
C LEU A 82 2.73 -3.69 -7.18
N SER A 83 1.88 -3.20 -6.27
CA SER A 83 0.60 -3.82 -5.91
C SER A 83 -0.26 -4.23 -7.12
N PRO A 84 -0.53 -3.37 -8.12
CA PRO A 84 -1.31 -3.78 -9.30
C PRO A 84 -0.65 -4.91 -10.08
N VAL A 85 0.67 -4.90 -10.26
CA VAL A 85 1.41 -5.97 -10.96
C VAL A 85 1.33 -7.29 -10.18
N ILE A 86 1.48 -7.23 -8.85
CA ILE A 86 1.37 -8.40 -7.98
C ILE A 86 -0.03 -9.01 -8.08
N ILE A 87 -1.08 -8.19 -8.02
CA ILE A 87 -2.47 -8.68 -8.09
C ILE A 87 -2.78 -9.26 -9.46
N ILE A 88 -2.35 -8.62 -10.54
CA ILE A 88 -2.51 -9.17 -11.90
C ILE A 88 -1.77 -10.52 -11.98
N THR A 89 -0.53 -10.60 -11.50
CA THR A 89 0.26 -11.83 -11.54
C THR A 89 -0.39 -12.96 -10.73
N ILE A 90 -0.90 -12.68 -9.53
CA ILE A 90 -1.62 -13.66 -8.70
C ILE A 90 -2.92 -14.07 -9.37
N ALA A 91 -3.71 -13.12 -9.88
CA ALA A 91 -4.96 -13.42 -10.56
C ALA A 91 -4.72 -14.31 -11.78
N PHE A 92 -3.79 -13.94 -12.67
CA PHE A 92 -3.42 -14.75 -13.83
C PHE A 92 -2.84 -16.10 -13.40
N GLY A 93 -1.93 -16.14 -12.42
CA GLY A 93 -1.36 -17.39 -11.90
C GLY A 93 -2.42 -18.36 -11.39
N PHE A 94 -3.43 -17.86 -10.67
CA PHE A 94 -4.54 -18.67 -10.14
C PHE A 94 -5.48 -19.20 -11.24
N PHE A 95 -5.70 -18.42 -12.32
CA PHE A 95 -6.52 -18.86 -13.46
C PHE A 95 -5.79 -19.85 -14.40
N PHE A 96 -4.45 -19.85 -14.42
CA PHE A 96 -3.65 -20.78 -15.23
C PHE A 96 -3.18 -22.03 -14.46
N SER A 97 -3.34 -22.07 -13.13
CA SER A 97 -2.98 -23.23 -12.28
C SER A 97 -4.17 -24.08 -11.82
N GLY A 98 -5.38 -23.84 -12.34
CA GLY A 98 -6.53 -24.74 -12.14
C GLY A 98 -6.31 -26.06 -12.89
N PRO A 99 -6.72 -27.22 -12.35
CA PRO A 99 -6.47 -28.51 -12.98
C PRO A 99 -7.04 -28.52 -14.41
N PRO A 100 -6.29 -29.03 -15.42
CA PRO A 100 -6.79 -29.16 -16.78
C PRO A 100 -8.08 -29.99 -16.74
N SER A 101 -9.13 -29.47 -17.38
CA SER A 101 -10.40 -30.15 -17.61
C SER A 101 -10.22 -31.43 -18.41
#